data_AF-A0A851GEG3-F1
#
_entry.id   AF-A0A851GEG3-F1
#
_cell.length_a   1.000
_cell.length_b   1.000
_cell.length_c   1.000
_cell.angle_alpha   90.00
_cell.angle_beta   90.00
_cell.angle_gamma   90.00
#
_symmetry.space_group_name_H-M   'P 1'
#
loop_
_entity.id
_entity.type
_entity.pdbx_description
1 polymer ?
#
loop_
_entity_poly.entity_id
_entity_poly.type
_entity_poly.pdbx_seq_one_letter_code
_entity_poly.pdbx_strand_id
1 'polypeptide(L)'
;MLIYKNFIPYIPESGEKKELADMGYEFLQDNEGNDWYEVQDNFSEGTLKIAYFPDGKIDSVSFDVSALVPRGLSVAEIQPDDIPSEFSNSGQWLFNGNTIELYHYTKEELIANAEEQKHSLMSAAAEVIAPLQDAVDLSMATDTESACLQEWKKYRVLLNRVDTSKAPDIQWPERPA
;
A
#
# COMPACT_ATOMS: atom_id res chain seq x y z
N MET A 1 2.92 9.91 -25.20
CA MET A 1 2.33 9.76 -23.86
C MET A 1 2.61 11.02 -23.07
N LEU A 2 1.58 11.66 -22.52
CA LEU A 2 1.71 12.89 -21.74
C LEU A 2 2.03 12.56 -20.29
N ILE A 3 3.06 13.18 -19.71
CA ILE A 3 3.47 12.98 -18.31
C ILE A 3 3.91 14.31 -17.71
N TYR A 4 3.36 14.66 -16.55
CA TYR A 4 3.84 15.73 -15.67
C TYR A 4 4.41 15.13 -14.40
N LYS A 5 5.57 15.62 -13.94
CA LYS A 5 6.36 14.92 -12.91
C LYS A 5 6.47 15.71 -11.61
N ASN A 6 6.22 15.00 -10.51
CA ASN A 6 6.50 15.44 -9.14
C ASN A 6 5.84 16.78 -8.79
N PHE A 7 4.51 16.80 -8.79
CA PHE A 7 3.75 17.95 -8.35
C PHE A 7 4.02 18.24 -6.87
N ILE A 8 4.46 19.46 -6.57
CA ILE A 8 4.69 19.94 -5.20
C ILE A 8 3.89 21.22 -4.95
N PRO A 9 3.52 21.51 -3.68
CA PRO A 9 2.89 22.76 -3.34
C PRO A 9 3.76 23.96 -3.69
N TYR A 10 3.15 24.99 -4.25
CA TYR A 10 3.78 26.29 -4.47
C TYR A 10 2.80 27.42 -4.17
N ILE A 11 3.33 28.64 -4.04
CA ILE A 11 2.53 29.85 -3.84
C ILE A 11 2.64 30.68 -5.11
N PRO A 12 1.54 30.89 -5.87
CA PRO A 12 1.51 31.80 -7.01
C PRO A 12 1.97 33.20 -6.60
N GLU A 13 2.75 33.88 -7.43
CA GLU A 13 3.36 35.17 -7.05
C GLU A 13 2.45 36.38 -7.29
N SER A 14 1.49 36.28 -8.21
CA SER A 14 0.58 37.38 -8.55
C SER A 14 -0.74 36.91 -9.18
N GLY A 15 -1.68 37.84 -9.36
CA GLY A 15 -2.97 37.60 -10.01
C GLY A 15 -3.99 36.88 -9.13
N GLU A 16 -5.10 36.44 -9.76
CA GLU A 16 -6.21 35.75 -9.08
C GLU A 16 -5.75 34.52 -8.29
N LYS A 17 -4.81 33.74 -8.85
CA LYS A 17 -4.24 32.58 -8.16
C LYS A 17 -3.55 32.93 -6.85
N LYS A 18 -2.86 34.09 -6.78
CA LYS A 18 -2.25 34.59 -5.54
C LYS A 18 -3.31 34.93 -4.51
N GLU A 19 -4.40 35.58 -4.92
CA GLU A 19 -5.54 35.92 -4.05
C GLU A 19 -6.21 34.66 -3.48
N LEU A 20 -6.44 33.65 -4.33
CA LEU A 20 -6.96 32.34 -3.90
C LEU A 20 -5.98 31.63 -2.95
N ALA A 21 -4.69 31.65 -3.22
CA ALA A 21 -3.69 31.07 -2.32
C ALA A 21 -3.71 31.76 -0.94
N ASP A 22 -3.88 33.08 -0.89
CA ASP A 22 -4.02 33.84 0.37
C ASP A 22 -5.33 33.51 1.12
N MET A 23 -6.35 33.02 0.42
CA MET A 23 -7.58 32.46 1.01
C MET A 23 -7.45 30.99 1.44
N GLY A 24 -6.28 30.38 1.26
CA GLY A 24 -5.98 29.01 1.70
C GLY A 24 -6.19 27.93 0.64
N TYR A 25 -6.41 28.29 -0.63
CA TYR A 25 -6.43 27.32 -1.73
C TYR A 25 -5.01 26.81 -2.01
N GLU A 26 -4.86 25.49 -2.17
CA GLU A 26 -3.56 24.87 -2.49
C GLU A 26 -3.32 24.91 -3.99
N PHE A 27 -2.09 25.22 -4.38
CA PHE A 27 -1.62 25.16 -5.77
C PHE A 27 -0.45 24.20 -5.88
N LEU A 28 -0.44 23.41 -6.94
CA LEU A 28 0.59 22.41 -7.21
C LEU A 28 1.30 22.75 -8.52
N GLN A 29 2.61 22.61 -8.56
CA GLN A 29 3.42 22.74 -9.77
C GLN A 29 4.31 21.52 -9.94
N ASP A 30 4.53 21.09 -11.18
CA ASP A 30 5.47 20.04 -11.50
C ASP A 30 6.93 20.53 -11.45
N ASN A 31 7.88 19.63 -11.73
CA ASN A 31 9.30 19.95 -11.76
C ASN A 31 9.72 20.95 -12.85
N GLU A 32 8.88 21.19 -13.86
CA GLU A 32 9.13 22.15 -14.94
C GLU A 32 8.44 23.51 -14.67
N GLY A 33 7.71 23.62 -13.56
CA GLY A 33 6.97 24.83 -13.16
C GLY A 33 5.57 24.92 -13.76
N ASN A 34 5.05 23.85 -14.35
CA ASN A 34 3.70 23.81 -14.88
C ASN A 34 2.69 23.66 -13.74
N ASP A 35 1.69 24.54 -13.70
CA ASP A 35 0.61 24.50 -12.70
C ASP A 35 -0.38 23.35 -12.98
N TRP A 36 -0.68 22.55 -11.95
CA TRP A 36 -1.56 21.40 -12.05
C TRP A 36 -2.93 21.73 -12.64
N TYR A 37 -3.54 22.84 -12.21
CA TYR A 37 -4.89 23.21 -12.63
C TYR A 37 -4.93 23.75 -14.05
N GLU A 38 -3.83 24.32 -14.54
CA GLU A 38 -3.71 24.73 -15.95
C GLU A 38 -3.45 23.55 -16.88
N VAL A 39 -2.62 22.59 -16.47
CA VAL A 39 -2.27 21.46 -17.34
C VAL A 39 -3.39 20.42 -17.49
N GLN A 40 -4.46 20.51 -16.71
CA GLN A 40 -5.63 19.61 -16.85
C GLN A 40 -6.21 19.66 -18.27
N ASP A 41 -6.22 20.85 -18.90
CA ASP A 41 -6.73 21.05 -20.26
C ASP A 41 -5.90 20.33 -21.34
N ASN A 42 -4.67 19.93 -21.01
CA ASN A 42 -3.80 19.21 -21.94
C ASN A 42 -4.11 17.71 -21.99
N PHE A 43 -4.94 17.19 -21.08
CA PHE A 43 -5.34 15.79 -21.06
C PHE A 43 -6.55 15.55 -21.97
N SER A 44 -6.53 14.44 -22.70
CA SER A 44 -7.59 14.04 -23.61
C SER A 44 -8.80 13.51 -22.84
N GLU A 45 -10.00 13.73 -23.35
CA GLU A 45 -11.18 13.02 -22.87
C GLU A 45 -11.10 11.52 -23.21
N GLY A 46 -11.66 10.65 -22.36
CA GLY A 46 -11.73 9.21 -22.61
C GLY A 46 -10.43 8.41 -22.36
N THR A 47 -9.32 9.06 -22.04
CA THR A 47 -8.08 8.41 -21.58
C THR A 47 -8.07 8.21 -20.07
N LEU A 48 -7.35 7.20 -19.60
CA LEU A 48 -7.12 6.98 -18.16
C LEU A 48 -5.98 7.90 -17.69
N LYS A 49 -6.15 8.56 -16.56
CA LYS A 49 -5.10 9.34 -15.90
C LYS A 49 -4.69 8.59 -14.65
N ILE A 50 -3.40 8.39 -14.49
CA ILE A 50 -2.84 7.72 -13.32
C ILE A 50 -1.97 8.73 -12.56
N ALA A 51 -2.18 8.82 -11.24
CA ALA A 51 -1.28 9.49 -10.33
C ALA A 51 -0.40 8.44 -9.65
N TYR A 52 0.92 8.63 -9.68
CA TYR A 52 1.88 7.64 -9.20
C TYR A 52 3.03 8.27 -8.42
N PHE A 53 3.53 7.52 -7.45
CA PHE A 53 4.67 7.87 -6.61
C PHE A 53 5.99 7.84 -7.40
N PRO A 54 7.06 8.49 -6.90
CA PRO A 54 8.37 8.46 -7.55
C PRO A 54 8.97 7.06 -7.75
N ASP A 55 8.54 6.06 -6.97
CA ASP A 55 8.93 4.65 -7.12
C ASP A 55 8.11 3.91 -8.20
N GLY A 56 7.18 4.60 -8.86
CA GLY A 56 6.30 4.07 -9.89
C GLY A 56 4.97 3.57 -9.36
N LYS A 57 4.76 3.46 -8.04
CA LYS A 57 3.51 2.90 -7.50
C LYS A 57 2.31 3.80 -7.83
N ILE A 58 1.29 3.22 -8.46
CA ILE A 58 0.05 3.93 -8.77
C ILE A 58 -0.74 4.11 -7.48
N ASP A 59 -1.05 5.36 -7.18
CA ASP A 59 -1.80 5.79 -5.99
C ASP A 59 -3.30 5.86 -6.30
N SER A 60 -3.63 6.55 -7.39
CA SER A 60 -5.00 6.83 -7.78
C SER A 60 -5.14 6.94 -9.28
N VAL A 61 -6.33 6.62 -9.79
CA VAL A 61 -6.65 6.71 -11.21
C VAL A 61 -8.02 7.33 -11.44
N SER A 62 -8.18 8.00 -12.57
CA SER A 62 -9.46 8.58 -12.98
C SER A 62 -9.50 8.79 -14.48
N PHE A 63 -10.69 8.72 -15.07
CA PHE A 63 -10.91 9.21 -16.44
C PHE A 63 -11.14 10.73 -16.47
N ASP A 64 -11.55 11.30 -15.34
CA ASP A 64 -11.66 12.74 -15.08
C ASP A 64 -10.41 13.23 -14.38
N VAL A 65 -9.58 14.02 -15.08
CA VAL A 65 -8.30 14.52 -14.54
C VAL A 65 -8.51 15.44 -13.33
N SER A 66 -9.63 16.16 -13.26
CA SER A 66 -9.91 17.10 -12.17
C SER A 66 -10.19 16.40 -10.84
N ALA A 67 -10.51 15.10 -10.88
CA ALA A 67 -10.69 14.28 -9.69
C ALA A 67 -9.36 13.85 -9.03
N LEU A 68 -8.21 14.12 -9.66
CA LEU A 68 -6.89 13.81 -9.12
C LEU A 68 -6.31 15.00 -8.33
N VAL A 69 -5.64 14.70 -7.23
CA VAL A 69 -4.89 15.67 -6.41
C VAL A 69 -3.46 15.16 -6.27
N PRO A 70 -2.55 15.46 -7.22
CA PRO A 70 -1.27 14.78 -7.33
C PRO A 70 -0.20 15.33 -6.37
N ARG A 71 -0.53 15.65 -5.13
CA ARG A 71 0.44 16.20 -4.18
C ARG A 71 1.56 15.19 -3.89
N GLY A 72 2.77 15.51 -4.29
CA GLY A 72 3.94 14.62 -4.20
C GLY A 72 3.97 13.51 -5.24
N LEU A 73 3.08 13.56 -6.24
CA LEU A 73 2.89 12.52 -7.25
C LEU A 73 3.22 13.06 -8.66
N SER A 74 3.46 12.15 -9.58
CA SER A 74 3.47 12.42 -11.02
C SER A 74 2.13 11.99 -11.63
N VAL A 75 1.74 12.58 -12.76
CA VAL A 75 0.51 12.20 -13.49
C VAL A 75 0.86 11.82 -14.91
N ALA A 76 0.37 10.66 -15.37
CA ALA A 76 0.51 10.20 -16.74
C ALA A 76 -0.86 9.94 -17.39
N GLU A 77 -0.94 10.23 -18.68
CA GLU A 77 -2.09 9.86 -19.52
C GLU A 77 -1.84 8.51 -20.20
N ILE A 78 -2.80 7.60 -20.09
CA ILE A 78 -2.74 6.24 -20.62
C ILE A 78 -3.86 6.07 -21.65
N GLN A 79 -3.49 5.61 -22.85
CA GLN A 79 -4.47 5.34 -23.90
C GLN A 79 -5.28 4.09 -23.56
N PRO A 80 -6.56 4.00 -23.96
CA PRO A 80 -7.40 2.85 -23.66
C PRO A 80 -6.79 1.50 -24.07
N ASP A 81 -6.09 1.46 -25.21
CA ASP A 81 -5.43 0.26 -25.73
C ASP A 81 -4.16 -0.14 -24.94
N ASP A 82 -3.61 0.77 -24.15
CA ASP A 82 -2.41 0.57 -23.32
C ASP A 82 -2.77 0.16 -21.87
N ILE A 83 -4.05 0.06 -21.53
CA ILE A 83 -4.52 -0.36 -20.20
C ILE A 83 -4.54 -1.90 -20.16
N PRO A 84 -3.79 -2.55 -19.26
CA PRO A 84 -3.84 -4.00 -19.09
C PRO A 84 -5.26 -4.49 -18.80
N SER A 85 -5.67 -5.63 -19.35
CA SER A 85 -7.05 -6.13 -19.21
C SER A 85 -7.45 -6.44 -17.77
N GLU A 86 -6.47 -6.80 -16.96
CA GLU A 86 -6.55 -7.14 -15.55
C GLU A 86 -6.25 -5.94 -14.64
N PHE A 87 -6.00 -4.77 -15.23
CA PHE A 87 -5.79 -3.53 -14.50
C PHE A 87 -6.97 -3.26 -13.56
N SER A 88 -6.62 -2.88 -12.34
CA SER A 88 -7.57 -2.45 -11.33
C SER A 88 -6.96 -1.31 -10.54
N ASN A 89 -7.80 -0.48 -9.92
CA ASN A 89 -7.35 0.50 -8.94
C ASN A 89 -7.00 -0.17 -7.59
N SER A 90 -6.19 -1.24 -7.65
CA SER A 90 -5.57 -1.86 -6.50
C SER A 90 -4.18 -1.26 -6.32
N GLY A 91 -3.71 -1.14 -5.08
CA GLY A 91 -2.36 -0.64 -4.78
C GLY A 91 -1.22 -1.59 -5.18
N GLN A 92 -1.45 -2.44 -6.18
CA GLN A 92 -0.55 -3.47 -6.69
C GLN A 92 -0.04 -3.16 -8.09
N TRP A 93 -0.29 -1.96 -8.63
CA TRP A 93 0.14 -1.60 -9.97
C TRP A 93 1.24 -0.55 -9.92
N LEU A 94 2.26 -0.74 -10.76
CA LEU A 94 3.33 0.22 -11.00
C LEU A 94 3.17 0.83 -12.40
N PHE A 95 3.69 2.03 -12.56
CA PHE A 95 3.94 2.66 -13.84
C PHE A 95 5.44 2.93 -13.98
N ASN A 96 6.07 2.29 -14.96
CA ASN A 96 7.52 2.40 -15.17
C ASN A 96 7.93 3.61 -16.04
N GLY A 97 7.00 4.53 -16.30
CA GLY A 97 7.18 5.65 -17.22
C GLY A 97 6.81 5.35 -18.67
N ASN A 98 6.41 4.11 -18.98
CA ASN A 98 5.94 3.69 -20.30
C ASN A 98 4.68 2.80 -20.22
N THR A 99 4.68 1.78 -19.37
CA THR A 99 3.61 0.79 -19.23
C THR A 99 3.13 0.67 -17.79
N ILE A 100 1.87 0.26 -17.64
CA ILE A 100 1.32 -0.18 -16.35
C ILE A 100 1.64 -1.66 -16.18
N GLU A 101 2.27 -2.02 -15.07
CA GLU A 101 2.73 -3.38 -14.77
C GLU A 101 2.28 -3.79 -13.38
N LEU A 102 1.88 -5.05 -13.23
CA LEU A 102 1.54 -5.59 -11.92
C LEU A 102 2.82 -5.66 -11.09
N TYR A 103 2.76 -5.10 -9.88
CA TYR A 103 3.85 -5.19 -8.93
C TYR A 103 4.00 -6.64 -8.46
N HIS A 104 5.13 -7.22 -8.82
CA HIS A 104 5.56 -8.49 -8.30
C HIS A 104 6.57 -8.23 -7.18
N TYR A 105 6.19 -8.56 -5.94
CA TYR A 105 7.11 -8.54 -4.82
C TYR A 105 8.37 -9.33 -5.17
N THR A 106 9.52 -8.73 -4.89
CA THR A 106 10.80 -9.42 -4.96
C THR A 106 10.82 -10.58 -3.97
N LYS A 107 11.74 -11.52 -4.18
CA LYS A 107 11.90 -12.64 -3.25
C LYS A 107 12.21 -12.12 -1.84
N GLU A 108 13.03 -11.09 -1.73
CA GLU A 108 13.43 -10.45 -0.49
C GLU A 108 12.23 -9.81 0.23
N GLU A 109 11.36 -9.10 -0.49
CA GLU A 109 10.15 -8.51 0.08
C GLU A 109 9.14 -9.57 0.50
N LEU A 110 8.97 -10.64 -0.28
CA LEU A 110 8.12 -11.78 0.10
C LEU A 110 8.60 -12.43 1.40
N ILE A 111 9.92 -12.58 1.56
CA ILE A 111 10.52 -13.11 2.80
C ILE A 111 10.30 -12.13 3.96
N ALA A 112 10.53 -10.84 3.75
CA ALA A 112 10.34 -9.81 4.78
C ALA A 112 8.88 -9.78 5.27
N ASN A 113 7.91 -9.79 4.36
CA ASN A 113 6.49 -9.85 4.67
C ASN A 113 6.13 -11.13 5.44
N ALA A 114 6.72 -12.28 5.05
CA ALA A 114 6.52 -13.54 5.76
C ALA A 114 7.11 -13.51 7.18
N GLU A 115 8.27 -12.88 7.41
CA GLU A 115 8.84 -12.70 8.74
C GLU A 115 7.97 -11.79 9.62
N GLU A 116 7.43 -10.70 9.06
CA GLU A 116 6.50 -9.83 9.78
C GLU A 116 5.22 -10.58 10.16
N GLN A 117 4.65 -11.37 9.24
CA GLN A 117 3.49 -12.21 9.52
C GLN A 117 3.79 -13.24 10.62
N LYS A 118 4.95 -13.91 10.58
CA LYS A 118 5.40 -14.85 11.62
C LYS A 118 5.48 -14.15 12.98
N HIS A 119 6.07 -12.96 13.03
CA HIS A 119 6.19 -12.18 14.25
C HIS A 119 4.82 -11.80 14.82
N SER A 120 3.91 -11.30 13.97
CA SER A 120 2.54 -10.94 14.37
C SER A 120 1.77 -12.14 14.92
N LEU A 121 1.82 -13.28 14.24
CA LEU A 121 1.18 -14.52 14.70
C LEU A 121 1.77 -15.04 16.02
N MET A 122 3.09 -14.94 16.18
CA MET A 122 3.76 -15.31 17.43
C MET A 122 3.36 -14.38 18.58
N SER A 123 3.21 -13.08 18.33
CA SER A 123 2.74 -12.10 19.33
C SER A 123 1.31 -12.41 19.75
N ALA A 124 0.40 -12.60 18.80
CA ALA A 124 -0.99 -12.94 19.08
C ALA A 124 -1.11 -14.26 19.87
N ALA A 125 -0.30 -15.27 19.55
CA ALA A 125 -0.26 -16.51 20.33
C ALA A 125 0.27 -16.29 21.76
N ALA A 126 1.26 -15.41 21.94
CA ALA A 126 1.78 -15.08 23.27
C ALA A 126 0.73 -14.37 24.14
N GLU A 127 -0.08 -13.49 23.56
CA GLU A 127 -1.18 -12.80 24.26
C GLU A 127 -2.25 -13.77 24.76
N VAL A 128 -2.59 -14.81 23.99
CA VAL A 128 -3.52 -15.86 24.44
C VAL A 128 -2.90 -16.78 25.50
N ILE A 129 -1.61 -17.13 25.32
CA ILE A 129 -0.90 -18.03 26.24
C ILE A 129 -0.74 -17.40 27.64
N ALA A 130 -0.52 -16.10 27.75
CA ALA A 130 -0.22 -15.44 29.02
C ALA A 130 -1.27 -15.71 30.13
N PRO A 131 -2.57 -15.40 29.96
CA PRO A 131 -3.57 -15.66 31.01
C PRO A 131 -3.80 -17.16 31.27
N LEU A 132 -3.71 -18.00 30.24
CA LEU A 132 -3.83 -19.46 30.39
C LEU A 132 -2.67 -20.03 31.22
N GLN A 133 -1.47 -19.50 31.01
CA GLN A 133 -0.28 -19.85 31.79
C GLN A 133 -0.43 -19.39 33.24
N ASP A 134 -0.88 -18.16 33.47
CA ASP A 134 -1.14 -17.64 34.82
C ASP A 134 -2.14 -18.52 35.59
N ALA A 135 -3.22 -18.96 34.92
CA ALA A 135 -4.20 -19.86 35.53
C ALA A 135 -3.58 -21.21 35.93
N VAL A 136 -2.70 -21.78 35.10
CA VAL A 136 -1.98 -23.02 35.43
C VAL A 136 -1.01 -22.80 36.58
N ASP A 137 -0.23 -21.72 36.55
CA ASP A 137 0.78 -21.43 37.57
C ASP A 137 0.15 -21.14 38.95
N LEU A 138 -1.02 -20.50 38.97
CA LEU A 138 -1.81 -20.27 40.18
C LEU A 138 -2.65 -21.49 40.60
N SER A 139 -2.57 -22.61 39.87
CA SER A 139 -3.37 -23.82 40.10
C SER A 139 -4.89 -23.55 40.06
N MET A 140 -5.31 -22.59 39.24
CA MET A 140 -6.70 -22.17 39.02
C MET A 140 -7.26 -22.66 37.67
N ALA A 141 -6.41 -23.19 36.79
CA ALA A 141 -6.82 -23.62 35.45
C ALA A 141 -7.83 -24.77 35.49
N THR A 142 -8.84 -24.66 34.64
CA THR A 142 -9.73 -25.76 34.27
C THR A 142 -9.03 -26.75 33.33
N ASP A 143 -9.60 -27.95 33.18
CA ASP A 143 -9.11 -28.93 32.20
C ASP A 143 -9.12 -28.38 30.77
N THR A 144 -10.15 -27.58 30.43
CA THR A 144 -10.27 -26.92 29.13
C THR A 144 -9.16 -25.88 28.90
N GLU A 145 -8.87 -25.02 29.88
CA GLU A 145 -7.79 -24.04 29.78
C GLU A 145 -6.42 -24.71 29.67
N SER A 146 -6.22 -25.81 30.39
CA SER A 146 -4.98 -26.60 30.32
C SER A 146 -4.77 -27.24 28.94
N ALA A 147 -5.83 -27.79 28.35
CA ALA A 147 -5.81 -28.33 26.99
C ALA A 147 -5.54 -27.22 25.96
N CYS A 148 -6.25 -26.09 26.06
CA CYS A 148 -6.08 -24.93 25.20
C CYS A 148 -4.64 -24.38 25.27
N LEU A 149 -4.07 -24.27 26.47
CA LEU A 149 -2.67 -23.84 26.68
C LEU A 149 -1.69 -24.75 25.94
N GLN A 150 -1.91 -26.06 25.96
CA GLN A 150 -1.06 -27.03 25.26
C GLN A 150 -1.14 -26.84 23.74
N GLU A 151 -2.32 -26.64 23.19
CA GLU A 151 -2.53 -26.39 21.76
C GLU A 151 -1.89 -25.09 21.30
N TRP A 152 -2.08 -24.00 22.04
CA TRP A 152 -1.46 -22.70 21.74
C TRP A 152 0.07 -22.73 21.86
N LYS A 153 0.62 -23.41 22.86
CA LYS A 153 2.08 -23.62 22.96
C LYS A 153 2.61 -24.42 21.77
N LYS A 154 1.92 -25.49 21.36
CA LYS A 154 2.27 -26.27 20.17
C LYS A 154 2.24 -25.40 18.92
N TYR A 155 1.17 -24.62 18.73
CA TYR A 155 1.03 -23.67 17.63
C TYR A 155 2.19 -22.67 17.58
N ARG A 156 2.51 -22.02 18.71
CA ARG A 156 3.64 -21.06 18.78
C ARG A 156 4.98 -21.71 18.43
N VAL A 157 5.22 -22.96 18.84
CA VAL A 157 6.42 -23.71 18.45
C VAL A 157 6.44 -24.03 16.96
N LEU A 158 5.30 -24.40 16.37
CA LEU A 158 5.19 -24.64 14.92
C LEU A 158 5.44 -23.34 14.13
N LEU A 159 4.85 -22.23 14.54
CA LEU A 159 5.11 -20.91 13.96
C LEU A 159 6.59 -20.56 13.98
N ASN A 160 7.27 -20.73 15.12
CA ASN A 160 8.69 -20.42 15.24
C ASN A 160 9.56 -21.24 14.26
N ARG A 161 9.13 -22.43 13.88
CA ARG A 161 9.81 -23.34 12.94
C ARG A 161 9.48 -23.08 11.48
N VAL A 162 8.53 -22.19 11.18
CA VAL A 162 8.22 -21.80 9.79
C VAL A 162 9.46 -21.17 9.17
N ASP A 163 9.82 -21.69 8.00
CA ASP A 163 10.89 -21.20 7.14
C ASP A 163 10.32 -20.18 6.14
N THR A 164 10.50 -18.90 6.45
CA THR A 164 10.01 -17.76 5.67
C THR A 164 10.73 -17.58 4.34
N SER A 165 11.93 -18.17 4.18
CA SER A 165 12.67 -18.15 2.92
C SER A 165 11.92 -18.82 1.77
N LYS A 166 10.89 -19.61 2.08
CA LYS A 166 10.03 -20.30 1.11
C LYS A 166 8.90 -19.44 0.54
N ALA A 167 8.75 -18.19 0.95
CA ALA A 167 7.69 -17.30 0.45
C ALA A 167 7.68 -17.24 -1.10
N PRO A 168 6.51 -17.27 -1.75
CA PRO A 168 5.17 -17.23 -1.16
C PRO A 168 4.64 -18.61 -0.73
N ASP A 169 5.36 -19.70 -1.01
CA ASP A 169 4.94 -21.10 -0.82
C ASP A 169 5.12 -21.58 0.64
N ILE A 170 4.54 -20.85 1.59
CA ILE A 170 4.60 -21.16 3.02
C ILE A 170 3.31 -21.84 3.46
N GLN A 171 3.45 -22.99 4.12
CA GLN A 171 2.35 -23.67 4.80
C GLN A 171 2.31 -23.19 6.27
N TRP A 172 1.44 -22.22 6.54
CA TRP A 172 1.25 -21.71 7.90
C TRP A 172 0.52 -22.75 8.76
N PRO A 173 0.93 -22.97 10.02
CA PRO A 173 0.19 -23.84 10.91
C PRO A 173 -1.22 -23.28 11.14
N GLU A 174 -2.18 -24.17 11.36
CA GLU A 174 -3.56 -23.79 11.66
C GLU A 174 -3.65 -23.20 13.08
N ARG A 175 -4.39 -22.10 13.20
CA ARG A 175 -4.64 -21.44 14.48
C ARG A 175 -5.57 -22.32 15.34
N PRO A 176 -5.25 -22.56 16.61
CA PRO A 176 -6.16 -23.24 17.54
C PRO A 176 -7.47 -22.48 17.75
N ALA A 177 -8.51 -23.21 18.16
CA ALA A 177 -9.83 -22.67 18.49
C ALA A 177 -9.86 -21.94 19.84
#